data_AF-A0A1V4XDG4-F1
#
_entry.id   AF-A0A1V4XDG4-F1
#
_cell.length_a   1.000
_cell.length_b   1.000
_cell.length_c   1.000
_cell.angle_alpha   90.00
_cell.angle_beta   90.00
_cell.angle_gamma   90.00
#
_symmetry.space_group_name_H-M   'P 1'
#
loop_
_entity.id
_entity.type
_entity.pdbx_description
1 polymer ?
#
loop_
_entity_poly.entity_id
_entity_poly.type
_entity_poly.pdbx_seq_one_letter_code
_entity_poly.pdbx_strand_id
1 'polypeptide(L)'
;MTTFTPREIKNRKFKQSLMGVDADEVKGFLKIVAAEFDRILTQNAQLEKRLTEQTVRSTLGTKKEAEKHRQTLEEADKAAGEIIARAKEEADEIRRDAEREVAELRRRAEREAHEKARRETALMLQQAKVMADEVLLNAKQKAEKIEAEAREALASAEAAASDFERPLSVAGPGDPDDGEEMGSEEALQNFDTLIAEARVKAEAIIQSTRAEAEMVTSSLIGRTLGELNKEHERLLAAVQNAVHKSEEIVKAAREEAEQFAVRRKSDAVEQCNAVLLEAERKAGAIFNSLRSQAASRRVKPAGEAKPADGGRKASPKFQ
;
A
#
# COMPACT_ATOMS: atom_id res chain seq x y z
N MET A 1 25.48 23.45 -77.87
CA MET A 1 24.22 23.45 -78.65
C MET A 1 23.99 24.87 -79.13
N THR A 2 23.91 25.11 -80.44
CA THR A 2 23.61 26.43 -81.01
C THR A 2 22.14 26.77 -80.71
N THR A 3 21.91 27.64 -79.73
CA THR A 3 20.59 28.18 -79.40
C THR A 3 20.24 29.29 -80.37
N PHE A 4 19.23 29.07 -81.22
CA PHE A 4 18.72 30.11 -82.11
C PHE A 4 17.64 30.93 -81.42
N THR A 5 17.73 32.25 -81.49
CA THR A 5 16.63 33.11 -81.02
C THR A 5 15.50 33.16 -82.05
N PRO A 6 14.23 33.42 -81.65
CA PRO A 6 13.13 33.60 -82.59
C PRO A 6 13.43 34.63 -83.71
N ARG A 7 14.19 35.69 -83.38
CA ARG A 7 14.69 36.68 -84.35
C ARG A 7 15.69 36.11 -85.34
N GLU A 8 16.60 35.25 -84.89
CA GLU A 8 17.58 34.59 -85.76
C GLU A 8 16.94 33.57 -86.70
N ILE A 9 15.88 32.88 -86.25
CA ILE A 9 15.08 31.97 -87.09
C ILE A 9 14.37 32.76 -88.19
N LYS A 10 13.74 33.88 -87.83
CA LYS A 10 13.00 34.74 -88.77
C LYS A 10 13.90 35.39 -89.83
N ASN A 11 15.13 35.76 -89.46
CA ASN A 11 16.06 36.49 -90.34
C ASN A 11 17.11 35.59 -91.00
N ARG A 12 16.96 34.27 -90.90
CA ARG A 12 17.88 33.29 -91.49
C ARG A 12 17.91 33.44 -93.01
N LYS A 13 19.10 33.58 -93.58
CA LYS A 13 19.32 33.56 -95.04
C LYS A 13 19.80 32.19 -95.48
N PHE A 14 19.24 31.67 -96.56
CA PHE A 14 19.65 30.41 -97.19
C PHE A 14 20.31 30.69 -98.55
N LYS A 15 21.23 29.82 -98.96
CA LYS A 15 21.83 29.85 -100.30
C LYS A 15 20.80 29.33 -101.32
N GLN A 16 20.64 30.00 -102.46
CA GLN A 16 19.79 29.51 -103.55
C GLN A 16 20.54 28.51 -104.43
N SER A 17 19.85 27.46 -104.87
CA SER A 17 20.33 26.42 -105.79
C SER A 17 19.38 26.33 -106.99
N LEU A 18 19.87 25.85 -108.15
CA LEU A 18 19.14 25.76 -109.42
C LEU A 18 17.83 24.93 -109.35
N MET A 19 17.70 24.08 -108.33
CA MET A 19 16.48 23.34 -108.01
C MET A 19 16.32 23.42 -106.49
N GLY A 20 15.26 24.09 -106.02
CA GLY A 20 15.09 24.44 -104.62
C GLY A 20 13.64 24.77 -104.26
N VAL A 21 13.38 24.82 -102.95
CA VAL A 21 12.05 25.12 -102.38
C VAL A 21 11.74 26.60 -102.55
N ASP A 22 10.47 26.95 -102.72
CA ASP A 22 10.01 28.33 -102.87
C ASP A 22 10.45 29.19 -101.66
N ALA A 23 11.13 30.30 -101.95
CA ALA A 23 11.66 31.21 -100.94
C ALA A 23 10.57 31.89 -100.11
N ASP A 24 9.38 32.13 -100.67
CA ASP A 24 8.29 32.79 -99.97
C ASP A 24 7.53 31.82 -99.06
N GLU A 25 7.38 30.56 -99.47
CA GLU A 25 6.86 29.49 -98.62
C GLU A 25 7.78 29.21 -97.43
N VAL A 26 9.10 29.14 -97.66
CA VAL A 26 10.10 28.97 -96.59
C VAL A 26 10.09 30.14 -95.61
N LYS A 27 9.97 31.40 -96.08
CA LYS A 27 9.82 32.57 -95.20
C LYS A 27 8.53 32.54 -94.39
N GLY A 28 7.43 32.07 -95.00
CA GLY A 28 6.15 31.87 -94.31
C GLY A 28 6.28 30.86 -93.17
N PHE A 29 6.90 29.71 -93.46
CA PHE A 29 7.17 28.67 -92.48
C PHE A 29 8.09 29.17 -91.35
N LEU A 30 9.19 29.88 -91.68
CA LEU A 30 10.09 30.45 -90.67
C LEU A 30 9.42 31.46 -89.74
N LYS A 31 8.42 32.23 -90.21
CA LYS A 31 7.64 33.13 -89.34
C LYS A 31 6.79 32.34 -88.34
N ILE A 32 6.16 31.24 -88.77
CA ILE A 32 5.35 30.38 -87.91
C ILE A 32 6.25 29.68 -86.88
N VAL A 33 7.39 29.11 -87.33
CA VAL A 33 8.36 28.48 -86.44
C VAL A 33 8.92 29.48 -85.43
N ALA A 34 9.27 30.69 -85.85
CA ALA A 34 9.74 31.73 -84.93
C ALA A 34 8.68 32.11 -83.88
N ALA A 35 7.41 32.24 -84.28
CA ALA A 35 6.32 32.55 -83.36
C ALA A 35 6.06 31.43 -82.35
N GLU A 36 6.08 30.17 -82.78
CA GLU A 36 5.88 29.03 -81.88
C GLU A 36 7.09 28.83 -80.96
N PHE A 37 8.30 29.12 -81.43
CA PHE A 37 9.50 29.11 -80.59
C PHE A 37 9.46 30.18 -79.50
N ASP A 38 8.99 31.39 -79.83
CA ASP A 38 8.81 32.48 -78.85
C ASP A 38 7.73 32.12 -77.80
N ARG A 39 6.66 31.45 -78.25
CA ARG A 39 5.62 30.92 -77.36
C ARG A 39 6.18 29.88 -76.39
N ILE A 40 6.97 28.92 -76.88
CA ILE A 40 7.61 27.90 -76.05
C ILE A 40 8.58 28.53 -75.04
N LEU A 41 9.40 29.50 -75.46
CA LEU A 41 10.31 30.21 -74.56
C LEU A 41 9.56 30.96 -73.46
N THR A 42 8.46 31.63 -73.81
CA THR A 42 7.61 32.33 -72.84
C THR A 42 6.94 31.35 -71.87
N GLN A 43 6.46 30.21 -72.36
CA GLN A 43 5.88 29.15 -71.53
C GLN A 43 6.91 28.53 -70.59
N ASN A 44 8.12 28.24 -71.07
CA ASN A 44 9.21 27.74 -70.23
C ASN A 44 9.57 28.74 -69.11
N ALA A 45 9.73 30.02 -69.44
CA ALA A 45 10.01 31.04 -68.43
C ALA A 45 8.89 31.15 -67.38
N GLN A 46 7.63 31.02 -67.80
CA GLN A 46 6.49 31.00 -66.88
C GLN A 46 6.44 29.73 -66.02
N LEU A 47 6.77 28.57 -66.61
CA LEU A 47 6.81 27.30 -65.90
C LEU A 47 7.94 27.27 -64.88
N GLU A 48 9.13 27.74 -65.23
CA GLU A 48 10.27 27.89 -64.32
C GLU A 48 9.93 28.81 -63.14
N LYS A 49 9.30 29.96 -63.41
CA LYS A 49 8.85 30.87 -62.35
C LYS A 49 7.84 30.19 -61.41
N ARG A 50 6.84 29.49 -61.95
CA ARG A 50 5.87 28.75 -61.12
C ARG A 50 6.52 27.63 -60.33
N LEU A 51 7.48 26.92 -60.91
CA LEU A 51 8.21 25.83 -60.26
C LEU A 51 9.00 26.37 -59.08
N THR A 52 9.77 27.46 -59.27
CA THR A 52 10.53 28.10 -58.19
C THR A 52 9.63 28.62 -57.07
N GLU A 53 8.54 29.32 -57.40
CA GLU A 53 7.56 29.79 -56.41
C GLU A 53 6.94 28.63 -55.61
N GLN A 54 6.58 27.54 -56.29
CA GLN A 54 6.01 26.36 -55.66
C GLN A 54 7.01 25.63 -54.75
N THR A 55 8.27 25.49 -55.19
CA THR A 55 9.35 24.89 -54.38
C THR A 55 9.65 25.71 -53.14
N VAL A 56 9.73 27.04 -53.27
CA VAL A 56 9.92 27.95 -52.12
C VAL A 56 8.76 27.85 -51.14
N ARG A 57 7.51 27.81 -51.64
CA ARG A 57 6.32 27.66 -50.79
C ARG A 57 6.27 26.31 -50.07
N SER A 58 6.64 25.23 -50.75
CA SER A 58 6.67 23.88 -50.16
C SER A 58 7.77 23.75 -49.09
N THR A 59 8.96 24.29 -49.35
CA THR A 59 10.07 24.26 -48.38
C THR A 59 9.82 25.15 -47.17
N LEU A 60 9.17 26.31 -47.34
CA LEU A 60 8.73 27.14 -46.22
C LEU A 60 7.59 26.50 -45.42
N GLY A 61 6.64 25.84 -46.10
CA GLY A 61 5.54 25.12 -45.46
C GLY A 61 6.06 24.00 -44.56
N THR A 62 6.92 23.14 -45.11
CA THR A 62 7.54 22.01 -44.38
C THR A 62 8.38 22.46 -43.20
N LYS A 63 9.17 23.54 -43.34
CA LYS A 63 9.94 24.12 -42.22
C LYS A 63 9.03 24.65 -41.10
N LYS A 64 7.96 25.37 -41.44
CA LYS A 64 7.01 25.89 -40.44
C LYS A 64 6.26 24.78 -39.72
N GLU A 65 5.90 23.70 -40.42
CA GLU A 65 5.27 22.54 -39.80
C GLU A 65 6.26 21.81 -38.87
N ALA A 66 7.52 21.64 -39.30
CA ALA A 66 8.56 21.06 -38.44
C ALA A 66 8.82 21.90 -37.17
N GLU A 67 8.85 23.23 -37.27
CA GLU A 67 8.98 24.11 -36.10
C GLU A 67 7.79 24.01 -35.15
N LYS A 68 6.55 23.96 -35.68
CA LYS A 68 5.35 23.74 -34.86
C LYS A 68 5.40 22.41 -34.13
N HIS A 69 5.76 21.32 -34.82
CA HIS A 69 5.88 20.01 -34.20
C HIS A 69 6.93 19.99 -33.09
N ARG A 70 8.06 20.67 -33.31
CA ARG A 70 9.10 20.80 -32.29
C ARG A 70 8.62 21.61 -31.08
N GLN A 71 7.92 22.73 -31.29
CA GLN A 71 7.33 23.51 -30.20
C GLN A 71 6.32 22.68 -29.40
N THR A 72 5.43 21.94 -30.07
CA THR A 72 4.46 21.08 -29.38
C THR A 72 5.12 19.95 -28.59
N LEU A 73 6.25 19.41 -29.08
CA LEU A 73 7.03 18.40 -28.34
C LEU A 73 7.70 19.02 -27.11
N GLU A 74 8.33 20.19 -27.25
CA GLU A 74 8.95 20.89 -26.12
C GLU A 74 7.91 21.28 -25.05
N GLU A 75 6.70 21.68 -25.45
CA GLU A 75 5.58 21.95 -24.54
C GLU A 75 5.06 20.67 -23.87
N ALA A 76 4.92 19.58 -24.62
CA ALA A 76 4.52 18.29 -24.06
C ALA A 76 5.54 17.75 -23.06
N ASP A 77 6.84 17.88 -23.33
CA ASP A 77 7.91 17.48 -22.43
C ASP A 77 7.92 18.31 -21.14
N LYS A 78 7.69 19.63 -21.24
CA LYS A 78 7.53 20.49 -20.07
C LYS A 78 6.31 20.10 -19.23
N ALA A 79 5.16 19.88 -19.87
CA ALA A 79 3.96 19.44 -19.19
C ALA A 79 4.15 18.08 -18.50
N ALA A 80 4.82 17.13 -19.15
CA ALA A 80 5.18 15.84 -18.56
C ALA A 80 6.11 16.02 -17.34
N GLY A 81 7.11 16.91 -17.45
CA GLY A 81 8.00 17.26 -16.35
C GLY A 81 7.26 17.85 -15.14
N GLU A 82 6.32 18.77 -15.38
CA GLU A 82 5.48 19.37 -14.34
C GLU A 82 4.57 18.35 -13.66
N ILE A 83 3.96 17.43 -14.43
CA ILE A 83 3.14 16.34 -13.88
C ILE A 83 3.98 15.44 -12.99
N ILE A 84 5.19 15.06 -13.42
CA ILE A 84 6.10 14.22 -12.62
C ILE A 84 6.53 14.95 -11.35
N ALA A 85 6.82 16.26 -11.43
CA ALA A 85 7.20 17.05 -10.27
C ALA A 85 6.07 17.11 -9.24
N ARG A 86 4.84 17.40 -9.67
CA ARG A 86 3.65 17.40 -8.79
C ARG A 86 3.38 16.04 -8.18
N ALA A 87 3.43 14.98 -8.98
CA ALA A 87 3.21 13.62 -8.48
C ALA A 87 4.24 13.22 -7.41
N LYS A 88 5.49 13.69 -7.54
CA LYS A 88 6.52 13.49 -6.51
C LYS A 88 6.24 14.28 -5.24
N GLU A 89 5.83 15.53 -5.37
CA GLU A 89 5.49 16.40 -4.24
C GLU A 89 4.28 15.83 -3.47
N GLU A 90 3.21 15.43 -4.18
CA GLU A 90 2.05 14.76 -3.60
C GLU A 90 2.43 13.44 -2.92
N ALA A 91 3.29 12.62 -3.54
CA ALA A 91 3.76 11.38 -2.93
C ALA A 91 4.57 11.62 -1.64
N ASP A 92 5.40 12.66 -1.61
CA ASP A 92 6.15 13.06 -0.44
C ASP A 92 5.24 13.61 0.68
N GLU A 93 4.19 14.35 0.33
CA GLU A 93 3.16 14.79 1.29
C GLU A 93 2.40 13.61 1.88
N ILE A 94 1.91 12.70 1.04
CA ILE A 94 1.24 11.47 1.49
C ILE A 94 2.14 10.66 2.42
N ARG A 95 3.44 10.54 2.10
CA ARG A 95 4.39 9.84 2.96
C ARG A 95 4.53 10.52 4.32
N ARG A 96 4.69 11.85 4.34
CA ARG A 96 4.80 12.63 5.60
C ARG A 96 3.52 12.55 6.43
N ASP A 97 2.37 12.54 5.80
CA ASP A 97 1.08 12.43 6.50
C ASP A 97 0.89 11.03 7.08
N ALA A 98 1.19 9.99 6.31
CA ALA A 98 1.18 8.62 6.80
C ALA A 98 2.16 8.41 7.96
N GLU A 99 3.37 8.96 7.89
CA GLU A 99 4.34 8.91 8.98
C GLU A 99 3.82 9.61 10.25
N ARG A 100 3.17 10.77 10.10
CA ARG A 100 2.53 11.48 11.21
C ARG A 100 1.38 10.69 11.82
N GLU A 101 0.50 10.13 11.01
CA GLU A 101 -0.62 9.32 11.48
C GLU A 101 -0.15 8.05 12.21
N VAL A 102 0.85 7.36 11.67
CA VAL A 102 1.45 6.19 12.34
C VAL A 102 2.08 6.57 13.68
N ALA A 103 2.78 7.71 13.73
CA ALA A 103 3.38 8.18 14.98
C ALA A 103 2.30 8.53 16.03
N GLU A 104 1.23 9.20 15.64
CA GLU A 104 0.10 9.50 16.53
C GLU A 104 -0.63 8.24 16.98
N LEU A 105 -0.86 7.29 16.07
CA LEU A 105 -1.47 6.00 16.39
C LEU A 105 -0.62 5.20 17.39
N ARG A 106 0.71 5.15 17.18
CA ARG A 106 1.64 4.52 18.13
C ARG A 106 1.59 5.19 19.50
N ARG A 107 1.67 6.52 19.56
CA ARG A 107 1.56 7.27 20.82
C ARG A 107 0.23 7.03 21.52
N ARG A 108 -0.86 6.91 20.76
CA ARG A 108 -2.18 6.61 21.32
C ARG A 108 -2.23 5.18 21.87
N ALA A 109 -1.75 4.19 21.10
CA ALA A 109 -1.69 2.80 21.53
C ALA A 109 -0.81 2.62 22.77
N GLU A 110 0.36 3.27 22.82
CA GLU A 110 1.25 3.26 23.99
C GLU A 110 0.58 3.87 25.21
N ARG A 111 -0.10 5.02 25.06
CA ARG A 111 -0.86 5.64 26.16
C ARG A 111 -1.97 4.74 26.66
N GLU A 112 -2.77 4.18 25.77
CA GLU A 112 -3.86 3.27 26.12
C GLU A 112 -3.33 1.99 26.80
N ALA A 113 -2.23 1.41 26.30
CA ALA A 113 -1.57 0.27 26.92
C ALA A 113 -1.03 0.60 28.32
N HIS A 114 -0.37 1.74 28.48
CA HIS A 114 0.12 2.20 29.78
C HIS A 114 -1.00 2.48 30.77
N GLU A 115 -2.10 3.09 30.34
CA GLU A 115 -3.27 3.30 31.20
C GLU A 115 -3.91 1.97 31.61
N LYS A 116 -4.06 1.03 30.66
CA LYS A 116 -4.61 -0.29 30.95
C LYS A 116 -3.73 -1.06 31.95
N ALA A 117 -2.42 -1.09 31.72
CA ALA A 117 -1.46 -1.69 32.63
C ALA A 117 -1.49 -1.04 34.03
N ARG A 118 -1.61 0.29 34.11
CA ARG A 118 -1.77 1.00 35.39
C ARG A 118 -3.07 0.64 36.11
N ARG A 119 -4.18 0.52 35.38
CA ARG A 119 -5.47 0.10 35.97
C ARG A 119 -5.41 -1.34 36.48
N GLU A 120 -4.85 -2.25 35.69
CA GLU A 120 -4.69 -3.66 36.08
C GLU A 120 -3.78 -3.82 37.30
N THR A 121 -2.62 -3.15 37.31
CA THR A 121 -1.71 -3.16 38.46
C THR A 121 -2.34 -2.55 39.71
N ALA A 122 -3.12 -1.47 39.59
CA ALA A 122 -3.85 -0.88 40.71
C ALA A 122 -4.91 -1.84 41.28
N LEU A 123 -5.66 -2.53 40.41
CA LEU A 123 -6.63 -3.55 40.83
C LEU A 123 -5.96 -4.74 41.50
N MET A 124 -4.85 -5.24 40.95
CA MET A 124 -4.07 -6.31 41.56
C MET A 124 -3.53 -5.91 42.94
N LEU A 125 -3.02 -4.69 43.08
CA LEU A 125 -2.54 -4.18 44.36
C LEU A 125 -3.68 -4.08 45.39
N GLN A 126 -4.85 -3.60 44.98
CA GLN A 126 -6.03 -3.53 45.83
C GLN A 126 -6.48 -4.92 46.27
N GLN A 127 -6.53 -5.88 45.34
CA GLN A 127 -6.89 -7.26 45.64
C GLN A 127 -5.86 -7.92 46.57
N ALA A 128 -4.57 -7.71 46.34
CA ALA A 128 -3.50 -8.20 47.20
C ALA A 128 -3.61 -7.62 48.61
N LYS A 129 -3.98 -6.35 48.75
CA LYS A 129 -4.20 -5.73 50.06
C LYS A 129 -5.37 -6.37 50.81
N VAL A 130 -6.51 -6.58 50.14
CA VAL A 130 -7.67 -7.26 50.73
C VAL A 130 -7.32 -8.68 51.16
N MET A 131 -6.60 -9.43 50.31
CA MET A 131 -6.14 -10.78 50.64
C MET A 131 -5.17 -10.78 51.83
N ALA A 132 -4.25 -9.82 51.91
CA ALA A 132 -3.34 -9.69 53.04
C ALA A 132 -4.07 -9.40 54.36
N ASP A 133 -5.06 -8.50 54.32
CA ASP A 133 -5.90 -8.18 55.48
C ASP A 133 -6.73 -9.40 55.93
N GLU A 134 -7.25 -10.19 54.99
CA GLU A 134 -7.97 -11.44 55.28
C GLU A 134 -7.06 -12.50 55.91
N VAL A 135 -5.85 -12.68 55.39
CA VAL A 135 -4.86 -13.62 55.96
C VAL A 135 -4.46 -13.18 57.37
N LEU A 136 -4.24 -11.89 57.60
CA LEU A 136 -3.94 -11.34 58.93
C LEU A 136 -5.09 -11.56 59.90
N LEU A 137 -6.34 -11.35 59.47
CA LEU A 137 -7.51 -11.57 60.30
C LEU A 137 -7.66 -13.05 60.67
N ASN A 138 -7.51 -13.94 59.70
CA ASN A 138 -7.57 -15.39 59.91
C ASN A 138 -6.44 -15.87 60.85
N ALA A 139 -5.23 -15.32 60.71
CA ALA A 139 -4.12 -15.64 61.61
C ALA A 139 -4.40 -15.17 63.05
N LYS A 140 -4.96 -13.96 63.23
CA LYS A 140 -5.37 -13.46 64.56
C LYS A 140 -6.44 -14.32 65.19
N GLN A 141 -7.49 -14.67 64.45
CA GLN A 141 -8.56 -15.54 64.96
C GLN A 141 -8.05 -16.93 65.36
N LYS A 142 -7.10 -17.49 64.60
CA LYS A 142 -6.44 -18.76 64.95
C LYS A 142 -5.58 -18.61 66.22
N ALA A 143 -4.84 -17.52 66.35
CA ALA A 143 -4.04 -17.25 67.55
C ALA A 143 -4.91 -17.10 68.81
N GLU A 144 -6.02 -16.35 68.72
CA GLU A 144 -6.97 -16.20 69.83
C GLU A 144 -7.60 -17.54 70.25
N LYS A 145 -7.92 -18.41 69.29
CA LYS A 145 -8.41 -19.77 69.58
C LYS A 145 -7.36 -20.61 70.30
N ILE A 146 -6.11 -20.59 69.82
CA ILE A 146 -5.00 -21.31 70.46
C ILE A 146 -4.76 -20.77 71.87
N GLU A 147 -4.84 -19.45 72.08
CA GLU A 147 -4.72 -18.85 73.41
C GLU A 147 -5.89 -19.24 74.34
N ALA A 148 -7.11 -19.31 73.82
CA ALA A 148 -8.28 -19.76 74.58
C ALA A 148 -8.16 -21.25 74.97
N GLU A 149 -7.78 -22.11 74.02
CA GLU A 149 -7.52 -23.53 74.24
C GLU A 149 -6.36 -23.74 75.23
N ALA A 150 -5.29 -22.95 75.13
CA ALA A 150 -4.17 -23.00 76.07
C ALA A 150 -4.58 -22.54 77.48
N ARG A 151 -5.43 -21.51 77.61
CA ARG A 151 -5.96 -21.08 78.91
C ARG A 151 -6.88 -22.13 79.53
N GLU A 152 -7.71 -22.79 78.73
CA GLU A 152 -8.56 -23.89 79.20
C GLU A 152 -7.73 -25.11 79.62
N ALA A 153 -6.68 -25.44 78.86
CA ALA A 153 -5.72 -26.48 79.21
C ALA A 153 -4.94 -26.16 80.51
N LEU A 154 -4.54 -24.91 80.72
CA LEU A 154 -3.92 -24.47 81.97
C LEU A 154 -4.91 -24.49 83.15
N ALA A 155 -6.14 -24.03 82.95
CA ALA A 155 -7.17 -24.06 84.00
C ALA A 155 -7.55 -25.50 84.41
N SER A 156 -7.59 -26.43 83.45
CA SER A 156 -7.81 -27.86 83.73
C SER A 156 -6.60 -28.51 84.39
N ALA A 157 -5.37 -28.10 84.07
CA ALA A 157 -4.16 -28.54 84.77
C ALA A 157 -4.10 -28.00 86.21
N GLU A 158 -4.49 -26.75 86.44
CA GLU A 158 -4.60 -26.16 87.79
C GLU A 158 -5.72 -26.81 88.62
N ALA A 159 -6.87 -27.11 88.01
CA ALA A 159 -7.94 -27.87 88.65
C ALA A 159 -7.46 -29.28 89.05
N ALA A 160 -6.75 -29.98 88.18
CA ALA A 160 -6.14 -31.27 88.49
C ALA A 160 -5.05 -31.19 89.58
N ALA A 161 -4.28 -30.09 89.64
CA ALA A 161 -3.29 -29.85 90.69
C ALA A 161 -3.93 -29.56 92.06
N SER A 162 -5.04 -28.81 92.09
CA SER A 162 -5.80 -28.53 93.32
C SER A 162 -6.57 -29.72 93.88
N ASP A 163 -6.87 -30.75 93.06
CA ASP A 163 -7.37 -32.05 93.53
C ASP A 163 -6.28 -32.87 94.26
N PHE A 164 -5.00 -32.55 94.08
CA PHE A 164 -3.88 -33.22 94.76
C PHE A 164 -3.52 -32.58 96.13
N GLU A 165 -3.81 -31.29 96.35
CA GLU A 165 -3.61 -30.65 97.66
C GLU A 165 -4.86 -30.72 98.56
N ARG A 166 -5.18 -31.93 99.01
CA ARG A 166 -6.02 -32.14 100.20
C ARG A 166 -5.10 -32.38 101.42
N PRO A 167 -5.22 -31.61 102.52
CA PRO A 167 -4.18 -31.59 103.55
C PRO A 167 -4.09 -32.93 104.30
N LEU A 168 -2.92 -33.56 104.21
CA LEU A 168 -2.49 -34.61 105.14
C LEU A 168 -2.42 -34.01 106.56
N SER A 169 -3.47 -34.26 107.33
CA SER A 169 -3.49 -33.95 108.77
C SER A 169 -2.95 -35.14 109.56
N VAL A 170 -1.71 -35.00 110.02
CA VAL A 170 -1.14 -35.48 111.31
C VAL A 170 -1.44 -36.89 111.79
N ALA A 171 -0.38 -37.71 111.91
CA ALA A 171 -0.16 -38.61 113.05
C ALA A 171 1.33 -38.93 113.27
N GLY A 172 1.87 -38.52 114.42
CA GLY A 172 2.93 -39.25 115.15
C GLY A 172 4.40 -38.85 114.92
N PRO A 173 5.19 -38.55 115.98
CA PRO A 173 6.58 -38.13 115.88
C PRO A 173 7.56 -39.32 115.87
N GLY A 174 8.58 -39.23 115.02
CA GLY A 174 9.73 -40.13 115.00
C GLY A 174 10.81 -39.56 114.08
N ASP A 175 11.84 -38.97 114.68
CA ASP A 175 13.14 -38.74 114.02
C ASP A 175 13.86 -40.09 113.78
N PRO A 176 15.02 -40.10 113.11
CA PRO A 176 15.37 -39.54 111.81
C PRO A 176 15.97 -40.65 110.92
N ASP A 177 15.67 -40.72 109.63
CA ASP A 177 16.41 -41.66 108.77
C ASP A 177 16.55 -41.14 107.33
N ASP A 178 17.76 -41.30 106.84
CA ASP A 178 18.24 -40.93 105.52
C ASP A 178 17.46 -41.66 104.42
N GLY A 179 17.10 -40.94 103.35
CA GLY A 179 16.83 -41.56 102.06
C GLY A 179 15.58 -41.08 101.32
N GLU A 180 15.62 -39.90 100.70
CA GLU A 180 14.72 -39.55 99.61
C GLU A 180 15.46 -38.83 98.47
N GLU A 181 16.40 -39.52 97.82
CA GLU A 181 16.86 -39.16 96.46
C GLU A 181 15.96 -39.76 95.36
N MET A 182 14.91 -40.52 95.71
CA MET A 182 14.09 -41.26 94.73
C MET A 182 12.91 -40.48 94.12
N GLY A 183 12.47 -39.37 94.72
CA GLY A 183 11.31 -38.59 94.24
C GLY A 183 11.65 -37.50 93.21
N SER A 184 12.87 -36.96 93.24
CA SER A 184 13.30 -35.90 92.30
C SER A 184 13.62 -36.43 90.90
N GLU A 185 14.05 -37.69 90.81
CA GLU A 185 14.44 -38.31 89.54
C GLU A 185 13.22 -38.69 88.69
N GLU A 186 12.15 -39.21 89.31
CA GLU A 186 10.87 -39.48 88.63
C GLU A 186 10.19 -38.19 88.13
N ALA A 187 10.25 -37.10 88.89
CA ALA A 187 9.71 -35.81 88.47
C ALA A 187 10.44 -35.23 87.25
N LEU A 188 11.78 -35.33 87.23
CA LEU A 188 12.60 -34.90 86.08
C LEU A 188 12.33 -35.77 84.84
N GLN A 189 12.19 -37.09 85.01
CA GLN A 189 11.81 -37.98 83.92
C GLN A 189 10.42 -37.65 83.35
N ASN A 190 9.45 -37.30 84.20
CA ASN A 190 8.11 -36.88 83.76
C ASN A 190 8.15 -35.55 82.98
N PHE A 191 8.97 -34.58 83.41
CA PHE A 191 9.17 -33.32 82.69
C PHE A 191 9.86 -33.53 81.34
N ASP A 192 10.91 -34.36 81.28
CA ASP A 192 11.61 -34.68 80.03
C ASP A 192 10.68 -35.40 79.04
N THR A 193 9.80 -36.28 79.55
CA THR A 193 8.78 -36.97 78.73
C THR A 193 7.75 -35.97 78.18
N LEU A 194 7.27 -35.03 78.99
CA LEU A 194 6.37 -33.96 78.55
C LEU A 194 7.00 -33.03 77.49
N ILE A 195 8.28 -32.68 77.65
CA ILE A 195 9.01 -31.87 76.66
C ILE A 195 9.19 -32.64 75.36
N ALA A 196 9.48 -33.95 75.44
CA ALA A 196 9.57 -34.81 74.26
C ALA A 196 8.23 -34.91 73.53
N GLU A 197 7.12 -35.11 74.25
CA GLU A 197 5.78 -35.12 73.67
C GLU A 197 5.40 -33.77 73.04
N ALA A 198 5.73 -32.66 73.71
CA ALA A 198 5.48 -31.31 73.19
C ALA A 198 6.28 -31.05 71.91
N ARG A 199 7.53 -31.51 71.84
CA ARG A 199 8.36 -31.44 70.62
C ARG A 199 7.77 -32.25 69.48
N VAL A 200 7.34 -33.48 69.74
CA VAL A 200 6.71 -34.35 68.73
C VAL A 200 5.41 -33.71 68.21
N LYS A 201 4.58 -33.15 69.09
CA LYS A 201 3.35 -32.43 68.69
C LYS A 201 3.67 -31.18 67.87
N ALA A 202 4.66 -30.38 68.27
CA ALA A 202 5.09 -29.20 67.52
C ALA A 202 5.63 -29.58 66.13
N GLU A 203 6.42 -30.65 66.04
CA GLU A 203 6.98 -31.15 64.79
C GLU A 203 5.89 -31.70 63.86
N ALA A 204 4.87 -32.39 64.40
CA ALA A 204 3.70 -32.82 63.65
C ALA A 204 2.88 -31.63 63.10
N ILE A 205 2.69 -30.57 63.87
CA ILE A 205 1.99 -29.35 63.41
C ILE A 205 2.80 -28.66 62.31
N ILE A 206 4.13 -28.57 62.44
CA ILE A 206 5.00 -27.98 61.41
C ILE A 206 4.93 -28.81 60.12
N GLN A 207 4.97 -30.14 60.21
CA GLN A 207 4.85 -31.01 59.04
C GLN A 207 3.48 -30.89 58.37
N SER A 208 2.40 -30.85 59.14
CA SER A 208 1.04 -30.66 58.62
C SER A 208 0.87 -29.32 57.91
N THR A 209 1.31 -28.22 58.55
CA THR A 209 1.21 -26.87 57.97
C THR A 209 2.06 -26.72 56.72
N ARG A 210 3.24 -27.37 56.67
CA ARG A 210 4.07 -27.43 55.47
C ARG A 210 3.39 -28.21 54.34
N ALA A 211 2.81 -29.37 54.63
CA ALA A 211 2.09 -30.16 53.62
C ALA A 211 0.89 -29.40 53.04
N GLU A 212 0.13 -28.69 53.90
CA GLU A 212 -0.96 -27.81 53.45
C GLU A 212 -0.46 -26.67 52.55
N ALA A 213 0.66 -26.02 52.92
CA ALA A 213 1.26 -24.97 52.11
C ALA A 213 1.77 -25.48 50.74
N GLU A 214 2.38 -26.67 50.69
CA GLU A 214 2.82 -27.32 49.45
C GLU A 214 1.63 -27.70 48.55
N MET A 215 0.52 -28.17 49.14
CA MET A 215 -0.73 -28.45 48.41
C MET A 215 -1.34 -27.17 47.81
N VAL A 216 -1.43 -26.09 48.60
CA VAL A 216 -2.00 -24.81 48.14
C VAL A 216 -1.14 -24.21 47.02
N THR A 217 0.18 -24.17 47.19
CA THR A 217 1.10 -23.62 46.19
C THR A 217 1.06 -24.41 44.88
N SER A 218 1.10 -25.74 44.95
CA SER A 218 0.98 -26.62 43.78
C SER A 218 -0.36 -26.41 43.06
N SER A 219 -1.47 -26.31 43.80
CA SER A 219 -2.81 -26.07 43.22
C SER A 219 -2.93 -24.69 42.55
N LEU A 220 -2.28 -23.67 43.11
CA LEU A 220 -2.30 -22.31 42.59
C LEU A 220 -1.46 -22.24 41.31
N ILE A 221 -0.24 -22.81 41.33
CA ILE A 221 0.65 -22.89 40.19
C ILE A 221 -0.04 -23.65 39.04
N GLY A 222 -0.65 -24.81 39.33
CA GLY A 222 -1.38 -25.59 38.33
C GLY A 222 -2.55 -24.82 37.70
N ARG A 223 -3.32 -24.07 38.49
CA ARG A 223 -4.38 -23.19 37.97
C ARG A 223 -3.82 -22.08 37.09
N THR A 224 -2.80 -21.36 37.56
CA THR A 224 -2.19 -20.26 36.78
C THR A 224 -1.55 -20.74 35.48
N LEU A 225 -0.88 -21.89 35.48
CA LEU A 225 -0.32 -22.50 34.28
C LEU A 225 -1.41 -22.96 33.33
N GLY A 226 -2.51 -23.53 33.85
CA GLY A 226 -3.66 -23.92 33.04
C GLY A 226 -4.37 -22.73 32.39
N GLU A 227 -4.53 -21.62 33.11
CA GLU A 227 -5.08 -20.37 32.56
C GLU A 227 -4.15 -19.77 31.50
N LEU A 228 -2.85 -19.72 31.78
CA LEU A 228 -1.85 -19.23 30.83
C LEU A 228 -1.81 -20.07 29.55
N ASN A 229 -1.92 -21.40 29.66
CA ASN A 229 -1.96 -22.28 28.49
C ASN A 229 -3.23 -22.09 27.66
N LYS A 230 -4.39 -21.90 28.30
CA LYS A 230 -5.65 -21.57 27.61
C LYS A 230 -5.57 -20.24 26.86
N GLU A 231 -4.97 -19.21 27.48
CA GLU A 231 -4.76 -17.92 26.81
C GLU A 231 -3.77 -18.06 25.65
N HIS A 232 -2.71 -18.86 25.80
CA HIS A 232 -1.78 -19.14 24.71
C HIS A 232 -2.47 -19.83 23.51
N GLU A 233 -3.29 -20.85 23.76
CA GLU A 233 -4.06 -21.53 22.72
C GLU A 233 -5.07 -20.58 22.04
N ARG A 234 -5.74 -19.71 22.80
CA ARG A 234 -6.63 -18.66 22.25
C ARG A 234 -5.88 -17.69 21.35
N LEU A 235 -4.70 -17.23 21.78
CA LEU A 235 -3.86 -16.33 20.98
C LEU A 235 -3.38 -17.00 19.70
N LEU A 236 -2.96 -18.26 19.76
CA LEU A 236 -2.57 -19.03 18.57
C LEU A 236 -3.74 -19.16 17.58
N ALA A 237 -4.94 -19.47 18.06
CA ALA A 237 -6.13 -19.55 17.21
C ALA A 237 -6.49 -18.19 16.58
N ALA A 238 -6.37 -17.09 17.35
CA ALA A 238 -6.61 -15.75 16.84
C ALA A 238 -5.60 -15.35 15.75
N VAL A 239 -4.32 -15.68 15.94
CA VAL A 239 -3.26 -15.43 14.95
C VAL A 239 -3.49 -16.26 13.69
N GLN A 240 -3.83 -17.55 13.82
CA GLN A 240 -4.15 -18.41 12.67
C GLN A 240 -5.33 -17.87 11.86
N ASN A 241 -6.41 -17.43 12.53
CA ASN A 241 -7.55 -16.81 11.86
C ASN A 241 -7.18 -15.50 11.15
N ALA A 242 -6.33 -14.67 11.77
CA ALA A 242 -5.86 -13.43 11.16
C ALA A 242 -4.99 -13.69 9.92
N VAL A 243 -4.11 -14.70 9.98
CA VAL A 243 -3.30 -15.13 8.83
C VAL A 243 -4.21 -15.63 7.71
N HIS A 244 -5.14 -16.52 7.99
CA HIS A 244 -6.06 -17.06 6.99
C HIS A 244 -6.86 -15.95 6.29
N LYS A 245 -7.40 -15.00 7.08
CA LYS A 245 -8.13 -13.85 6.53
C LYS A 245 -7.23 -12.95 5.68
N SER A 246 -5.97 -12.76 6.06
CA SER A 246 -5.01 -11.99 5.26
C SER A 246 -4.69 -12.68 3.93
N GLU A 247 -4.58 -14.01 3.91
CA GLU A 247 -4.36 -14.79 2.69
C GLU A 247 -5.55 -14.70 1.74
N GLU A 248 -6.79 -14.76 2.25
CA GLU A 248 -8.00 -14.57 1.46
C GLU A 248 -8.06 -13.19 0.80
N ILE A 249 -7.72 -12.13 1.56
CA ILE A 249 -7.69 -10.76 1.03
C ILE A 249 -6.63 -10.64 -0.07
N VAL A 250 -5.43 -11.19 0.13
CA VAL A 250 -4.36 -11.16 -0.87
C VAL A 250 -4.78 -11.93 -2.13
N LYS A 251 -5.44 -13.08 -1.97
CA LYS A 251 -5.94 -13.88 -3.10
C LYS A 251 -7.02 -13.12 -3.88
N ALA A 252 -8.00 -12.54 -3.20
CA ALA A 252 -9.05 -11.74 -3.83
C ALA A 252 -8.46 -10.53 -4.59
N ALA A 253 -7.55 -9.78 -3.96
CA ALA A 253 -6.87 -8.65 -4.60
C ALA A 253 -6.08 -9.06 -5.84
N ARG A 254 -5.44 -10.25 -5.81
CA ARG A 254 -4.73 -10.80 -6.97
C ARG A 254 -5.69 -11.17 -8.11
N GLU A 255 -6.80 -11.83 -7.80
CA GLU A 255 -7.81 -12.20 -8.79
C GLU A 255 -8.44 -10.96 -9.44
N GLU A 256 -8.75 -9.92 -8.66
CA GLU A 256 -9.24 -8.63 -9.18
C GLU A 256 -8.21 -7.94 -10.08
N ALA A 257 -6.92 -7.93 -9.68
CA ALA A 257 -5.85 -7.35 -10.49
C ALA A 257 -5.67 -8.10 -11.83
N GLU A 258 -5.74 -9.43 -11.81
CA GLU A 258 -5.68 -10.26 -13.02
C GLU A 258 -6.88 -9.99 -13.94
N GLN A 259 -8.10 -9.92 -13.39
CA GLN A 259 -9.30 -9.58 -14.15
C GLN A 259 -9.22 -8.17 -14.76
N PHE A 260 -8.73 -7.19 -14.01
CA PHE A 260 -8.54 -5.83 -14.50
C PHE A 260 -7.52 -5.78 -15.65
N ALA A 261 -6.41 -6.52 -15.54
CA ALA A 261 -5.42 -6.62 -16.60
C ALA A 261 -5.98 -7.27 -17.88
N VAL A 262 -6.80 -8.32 -17.74
CA VAL A 262 -7.46 -8.98 -18.88
C VAL A 262 -8.47 -8.05 -19.55
N ARG A 263 -9.32 -7.37 -18.77
CA ARG A 263 -10.29 -6.40 -19.30
C ARG A 263 -9.59 -5.27 -20.04
N ARG A 264 -8.56 -4.67 -19.45
CA ARG A 264 -7.79 -3.59 -20.10
C ARG A 264 -7.14 -4.03 -21.41
N LYS A 265 -6.64 -5.27 -21.48
CA LYS A 265 -6.10 -5.83 -22.75
C LYS A 265 -7.22 -6.02 -23.79
N SER A 266 -8.37 -6.54 -23.39
CA SER A 266 -9.54 -6.68 -24.27
C SER A 266 -10.01 -5.34 -24.81
N ASP A 267 -10.21 -4.36 -23.94
CA ASP A 267 -10.65 -3.00 -24.30
C ASP A 267 -9.65 -2.33 -25.25
N ALA A 268 -8.35 -2.48 -25.01
CA ALA A 268 -7.31 -1.95 -25.89
C ALA A 268 -7.33 -2.60 -27.29
N VAL A 269 -7.56 -3.92 -27.36
CA VAL A 269 -7.71 -4.64 -28.64
C VAL A 269 -8.97 -4.18 -29.38
N GLU A 270 -10.09 -4.02 -28.69
CA GLU A 270 -11.33 -3.50 -29.29
C GLU A 270 -11.16 -2.07 -29.82
N GLN A 271 -10.51 -1.19 -29.07
CA GLN A 271 -10.18 0.17 -29.51
C GLN A 271 -9.27 0.15 -30.74
N CYS A 272 -8.25 -0.71 -30.77
CA CYS A 272 -7.35 -0.84 -31.91
C CYS A 272 -8.10 -1.33 -33.16
N ASN A 273 -8.96 -2.34 -33.01
CA ASN A 273 -9.81 -2.85 -34.08
C ASN A 273 -10.79 -1.79 -34.61
N ALA A 274 -11.37 -0.97 -33.73
CA ALA A 274 -12.25 0.12 -34.12
C ALA A 274 -11.51 1.19 -34.95
N VAL A 275 -10.30 1.57 -34.54
CA VAL A 275 -9.46 2.51 -35.29
C VAL A 275 -9.07 1.94 -36.66
N LEU A 276 -8.73 0.65 -36.73
CA LEU A 276 -8.44 -0.02 -38.00
C LEU A 276 -9.64 -0.01 -38.95
N LEU A 277 -10.84 -0.36 -38.47
CA LEU A 277 -12.08 -0.30 -39.25
C LEU A 277 -12.39 1.12 -39.77
N GLU A 278 -12.17 2.14 -38.94
CA GLU A 278 -12.31 3.53 -39.40
C GLU A 278 -11.29 3.89 -40.48
N ALA A 279 -10.04 3.45 -40.32
CA ALA A 279 -8.99 3.68 -41.30
C ALA A 279 -9.32 3.01 -42.64
N GLU A 280 -9.81 1.77 -42.62
CA GLU A 280 -10.27 1.06 -43.83
C GLU A 280 -11.43 1.78 -44.51
N ARG A 281 -12.43 2.25 -43.74
CA ARG A 281 -13.55 3.04 -44.28
C ARG A 281 -13.07 4.33 -44.94
N LYS A 282 -12.16 5.07 -44.28
CA LYS A 282 -11.58 6.31 -44.82
C LYS A 282 -10.76 6.02 -46.09
N ALA A 283 -9.93 4.98 -46.08
CA ALA A 283 -9.16 4.55 -47.24
C ALA A 283 -10.05 4.14 -48.42
N GLY A 284 -11.12 3.38 -48.17
CA GLY A 284 -12.11 3.01 -49.19
C GLY A 284 -12.85 4.22 -49.77
N ALA A 285 -13.21 5.20 -48.94
CA ALA A 285 -13.82 6.44 -49.40
C ALA A 285 -12.87 7.26 -50.30
N ILE A 286 -11.59 7.36 -49.91
CA ILE A 286 -10.55 8.01 -50.72
C ILE A 286 -10.38 7.28 -52.06
N PHE A 287 -10.30 5.94 -52.04
CA PHE A 287 -10.15 5.14 -53.25
C PHE A 287 -11.35 5.32 -54.21
N ASN A 288 -12.58 5.31 -53.69
CA ASN A 288 -13.78 5.56 -54.50
C ASN A 288 -13.82 6.99 -55.06
N SER A 289 -13.36 7.98 -54.28
CA SER A 289 -13.24 9.38 -54.75
C SER A 289 -12.19 9.53 -55.85
N LEU A 290 -11.04 8.86 -55.73
CA LEU A 290 -10.01 8.83 -56.76
C LEU A 290 -10.51 8.12 -58.03
N ARG A 291 -11.25 7.01 -57.87
CA ARG A 291 -11.86 6.28 -58.99
C ARG A 291 -12.89 7.12 -59.73
N SER A 292 -13.76 7.85 -59.02
CA SER A 292 -14.74 8.74 -59.64
C SER A 292 -14.08 9.92 -60.35
N GLN A 293 -13.05 10.54 -59.75
CA GLN A 293 -12.25 11.58 -60.43
C GLN A 293 -11.55 11.07 -61.68
N ALA A 294 -10.98 9.86 -61.64
CA ALA A 294 -10.34 9.24 -62.80
C ALA A 294 -11.35 8.92 -63.92
N ALA A 295 -12.55 8.45 -63.57
CA ALA A 295 -13.65 8.23 -64.51
C ALA A 295 -14.13 9.56 -65.13
N SER A 296 -14.30 10.62 -64.33
CA SER A 296 -14.65 11.96 -64.83
C SER A 296 -13.56 12.56 -65.73
N ARG A 297 -12.27 12.24 -65.51
CA ARG A 297 -11.18 12.62 -66.42
C ARG A 297 -11.19 11.85 -67.74
N ARG A 298 -11.64 10.59 -67.77
CA ARG A 298 -11.77 9.79 -69.00
C ARG A 298 -12.99 10.17 -69.86
N VAL A 299 -14.05 10.74 -69.26
CA VAL A 299 -15.31 11.07 -69.96
C VAL A 299 -15.33 12.50 -70.54
N LYS A 300 -14.31 13.34 -70.30
CA LYS A 300 -14.19 14.63 -71.01
C LYS A 300 -13.39 14.47 -72.32
N PRO A 301 -14.02 14.49 -73.51
CA PRO A 301 -13.29 14.76 -74.74
C PRO A 301 -12.91 16.24 -74.78
N ALA A 302 -11.80 16.53 -75.44
CA ALA A 302 -11.37 17.88 -75.75
C ALA A 302 -12.48 18.61 -76.54
N GLY A 303 -12.83 19.83 -76.11
CA GLY A 303 -13.87 20.65 -76.75
C GLY A 303 -14.13 21.96 -76.02
N GLU A 304 -13.28 22.94 -76.32
CA GLU A 304 -13.50 24.40 -76.44
C GLU A 304 -14.41 25.25 -75.52
N ALA A 305 -13.85 26.43 -75.21
CA ALA A 305 -14.45 27.79 -75.14
C ALA A 305 -15.22 28.30 -73.89
N LYS A 306 -14.49 29.12 -73.09
CA LYS A 306 -14.76 30.52 -72.61
C LYS A 306 -16.13 30.91 -71.94
N PRO A 307 -16.25 32.09 -71.28
CA PRO A 307 -16.69 32.18 -69.88
C PRO A 307 -17.99 32.98 -69.64
N ALA A 308 -18.63 32.79 -68.49
CA ALA A 308 -19.63 33.70 -67.89
C ALA A 308 -19.54 33.53 -66.36
N ASP A 309 -19.02 34.50 -65.62
CA ASP A 309 -19.72 35.64 -65.00
C ASP A 309 -20.80 35.24 -63.96
N GLY A 310 -20.73 35.91 -62.80
CA GLY A 310 -21.80 35.95 -61.81
C GLY A 310 -21.54 35.23 -60.48
N GLY A 311 -21.25 36.01 -59.42
CA GLY A 311 -21.67 35.62 -58.06
C GLY A 311 -20.64 35.75 -56.95
N ARG A 312 -20.26 36.98 -56.57
CA ARG A 312 -19.76 37.25 -55.22
C ARG A 312 -20.90 37.01 -54.23
N LYS A 313 -20.73 36.09 -53.27
CA LYS A 313 -21.44 36.15 -51.98
C LYS A 313 -20.47 35.97 -50.83
N ALA A 314 -20.74 36.79 -49.82
CA ALA A 314 -19.91 37.15 -48.70
C ALA A 314 -19.78 36.04 -47.65
N SER A 315 -18.66 36.06 -46.96
CA SER A 315 -18.35 35.30 -45.75
C SER A 315 -19.29 35.66 -44.60
N PRO A 316 -19.72 34.72 -43.74
CA PRO A 316 -20.28 35.06 -42.44
C PRO A 316 -19.16 35.26 -41.42
N LYS A 317 -19.22 36.40 -40.72
CA LYS A 317 -18.51 36.65 -39.47
C LYS A 317 -19.18 35.81 -38.38
N PHE A 318 -18.38 35.06 -37.62
CA PHE A 318 -18.79 34.52 -36.33
C PHE A 318 -18.57 35.60 -35.25
N GLN A 319 -19.61 35.84 -34.46
CA GLN A 319 -19.56 36.41 -33.10
C GLN A 319 -19.36 35.25 -32.12
#